data_AF-A0A514LMG1-F1
#
_entry.id   AF-A0A514LMG1-F1
#
_cell.length_a   1.000
_cell.length_b   1.000
_cell.length_c   1.000
_cell.angle_alpha   90.00
_cell.angle_beta   90.00
_cell.angle_gamma   90.00
#
_symmetry.space_group_name_H-M   'P 1'
#
loop_
_entity.id
_entity.type
_entity.pdbx_description
1 polymer ?
#
loop_
_entity_poly.entity_id
_entity_poly.type
_entity_poly.pdbx_seq_one_letter_code
_entity_poly.pdbx_strand_id
1 'polypeptide(L)'
;MLCWTAAGMLVLAACQQAEEEAGIEENEEEESAGPEEENEREEEGEDVSTEPEEENEEPKEETPEPVYTLNENDWSLEPIDDAEEEAVLITIDDAPDEYAVEMAETLDELDVAAIFFINHHFINDEEGEEQLLDILEHGHELGNHTMTHANLQEITEEEVEDEIVDLNDEIERITGERPDFFRAPFGANTDRSWEVVEEEGMLGMNWTYGFDWEEEYTEPDALAEMMVETELLQNGANLLMHDREWTNDALEDIIIDLEAEGYDFIDPAEIELENE
;
A
#
# COMPACT_ATOMS: atom_id res chain seq x y z
N MET A 1 -17.05 -40.60 53.59
CA MET A 1 -18.09 -39.55 53.61
C MET A 1 -17.69 -38.58 52.51
N LEU A 2 -18.07 -38.71 51.23
CA LEU A 2 -19.37 -38.93 50.58
C LEU A 2 -20.39 -37.79 50.81
N CYS A 3 -20.82 -37.24 49.67
CA CYS A 3 -21.94 -36.33 49.36
C CYS A 3 -21.73 -34.82 49.56
N TRP A 4 -21.73 -33.99 48.51
CA TRP A 4 -22.82 -33.56 47.58
C TRP A 4 -23.71 -32.46 48.18
N THR A 5 -23.79 -31.33 47.46
CA THR A 5 -24.98 -30.53 47.03
C THR A 5 -24.56 -29.05 46.90
N ALA A 6 -25.17 -28.18 46.09
CA ALA A 6 -25.97 -28.22 44.86
C ALA A 6 -26.24 -26.74 44.50
N ALA A 7 -26.53 -26.50 43.22
CA ALA A 7 -26.80 -25.21 42.59
C ALA A 7 -28.06 -24.46 43.08
N GLY A 8 -28.20 -23.19 42.68
CA GLY A 8 -29.43 -22.41 42.82
C GLY A 8 -29.38 -21.02 42.18
N MET A 9 -29.88 -20.94 40.94
CA MET A 9 -30.15 -19.75 40.13
C MET A 9 -31.55 -19.19 40.47
N LEU A 10 -31.78 -17.87 40.49
CA LEU A 10 -32.99 -17.19 39.93
C LEU A 10 -33.08 -15.68 40.23
N VAL A 11 -33.52 -14.98 39.20
CA VAL A 11 -33.85 -13.55 39.02
C VAL A 11 -35.26 -13.23 39.56
N LEU A 12 -35.54 -11.98 39.98
CA LEU A 12 -36.68 -11.13 39.53
C LEU A 12 -36.91 -9.86 40.39
N ALA A 13 -37.42 -8.84 39.68
CA ALA A 13 -37.63 -7.43 40.06
C ALA A 13 -39.01 -7.11 40.67
N ALA A 14 -39.16 -5.90 41.25
CA ALA A 14 -40.38 -5.09 41.37
C ALA A 14 -40.02 -3.65 41.87
N CYS A 15 -40.14 -2.59 41.05
CA CYS A 15 -41.27 -1.66 40.83
C CYS A 15 -41.60 -0.69 42.00
N GLN A 16 -41.45 0.64 41.78
CA GLN A 16 -42.52 1.66 41.94
C GLN A 16 -42.16 3.02 41.28
N GLN A 17 -43.19 3.74 40.82
CA GLN A 17 -43.26 4.78 39.78
C GLN A 17 -43.69 6.17 40.34
N ALA A 18 -43.34 7.27 39.65
CA ALA A 18 -44.10 8.53 39.41
C ALA A 18 -43.20 9.50 38.60
N GLU A 19 -43.40 9.76 37.30
CA GLU A 19 -44.24 10.80 36.61
C GLU A 19 -43.81 12.26 36.96
N GLU A 20 -43.47 13.18 36.03
CA GLU A 20 -44.24 13.75 34.91
C GLU A 20 -43.38 14.27 33.72
N GLU A 21 -43.96 14.09 32.52
CA GLU A 21 -44.01 14.81 31.20
C GLU A 21 -43.28 16.15 30.96
N ALA A 22 -43.16 16.71 29.75
CA ALA A 22 -43.09 16.33 28.32
C ALA A 22 -43.03 17.68 27.54
N GLY A 23 -42.55 17.71 26.28
CA GLY A 23 -42.89 18.80 25.35
C GLY A 23 -41.78 19.27 24.40
N ILE A 24 -41.80 18.69 23.19
CA ILE A 24 -41.13 19.14 21.96
C ILE A 24 -42.08 20.12 21.23
N GLU A 25 -41.56 21.11 20.48
CA GLU A 25 -41.99 21.42 19.10
C GLU A 25 -41.19 22.58 18.45
N GLU A 26 -40.98 22.41 17.14
CA GLU A 26 -40.30 23.27 16.16
C GLU A 26 -41.17 24.47 15.71
N ASN A 27 -40.56 25.48 15.07
CA ASN A 27 -40.79 25.84 13.65
C ASN A 27 -40.60 27.36 13.33
N GLU A 28 -39.80 27.59 12.27
CA GLU A 28 -39.88 28.57 11.16
C GLU A 28 -40.10 30.11 11.32
N GLU A 29 -39.65 30.76 10.23
CA GLU A 29 -39.31 32.16 9.94
C GLU A 29 -40.50 33.10 9.66
N GLU A 30 -40.26 34.43 9.75
CA GLU A 30 -40.29 35.41 8.62
C GLU A 30 -40.64 36.88 9.01
N GLU A 31 -39.85 37.77 8.38
CA GLU A 31 -40.12 39.09 7.75
C GLU A 31 -40.75 40.33 8.45
N SER A 32 -40.21 41.51 8.08
CA SER A 32 -40.99 42.69 7.62
C SER A 32 -40.11 43.89 7.15
N ALA A 33 -40.16 44.18 5.82
CA ALA A 33 -40.18 45.46 5.04
C ALA A 33 -39.52 46.77 5.55
N GLY A 34 -38.78 47.62 4.80
CA GLY A 34 -38.94 48.27 3.46
C GLY A 34 -38.94 49.83 3.64
N PRO A 35 -38.90 50.78 2.64
CA PRO A 35 -38.74 50.69 1.17
C PRO A 35 -37.86 51.80 0.46
N GLU A 36 -37.59 51.56 -0.84
CA GLU A 36 -37.55 52.40 -2.09
C GLU A 36 -36.85 53.78 -2.25
N GLU A 37 -36.07 53.95 -3.34
CA GLU A 37 -36.36 54.90 -4.45
C GLU A 37 -35.54 54.62 -5.75
N GLU A 38 -36.17 54.85 -6.90
CA GLU A 38 -35.75 54.57 -8.29
C GLU A 38 -34.92 55.70 -8.95
N ASN A 39 -34.11 55.39 -9.97
CA ASN A 39 -34.00 56.25 -11.18
C ASN A 39 -33.39 55.50 -12.38
N GLU A 40 -34.03 55.63 -13.54
CA GLU A 40 -33.68 55.06 -14.85
C GLU A 40 -32.62 55.89 -15.60
N ARG A 41 -31.74 55.24 -16.40
CA ARG A 41 -31.40 55.66 -17.79
C ARG A 41 -30.57 54.62 -18.55
N GLU A 42 -30.92 54.42 -19.82
CA GLU A 42 -30.36 53.47 -20.79
C GLU A 42 -29.04 53.89 -21.48
N GLU A 43 -28.42 52.86 -22.09
CA GLU A 43 -27.43 52.79 -23.19
C GLU A 43 -25.99 53.28 -22.96
N GLU A 44 -25.00 52.38 -23.08
CA GLU A 44 -24.24 52.10 -24.31
C GLU A 44 -23.28 50.93 -24.05
N GLY A 45 -23.05 50.08 -25.07
CA GLY A 45 -22.33 48.82 -24.93
C GLY A 45 -20.81 48.97 -24.94
N GLU A 46 -20.12 48.03 -24.27
CA GLU A 46 -18.69 47.80 -24.41
C GLU A 46 -18.41 46.29 -24.29
N ASP A 47 -17.93 45.75 -25.42
CA ASP A 47 -16.96 44.67 -25.62
C ASP A 47 -16.89 43.52 -24.59
N VAL A 48 -17.44 42.37 -24.99
CA VAL A 48 -17.11 41.06 -24.41
C VAL A 48 -15.75 40.65 -24.98
N SER A 49 -14.68 40.88 -24.22
CA SER A 49 -13.41 40.20 -24.44
C SER A 49 -13.52 38.79 -23.85
N THR A 50 -13.84 37.81 -24.71
CA THR A 50 -13.53 36.41 -24.45
C THR A 50 -12.02 36.25 -24.48
N GLU A 51 -11.40 36.09 -23.31
CA GLU A 51 -10.08 35.47 -23.19
C GLU A 51 -10.27 33.96 -23.41
N PRO A 52 -9.40 33.27 -24.16
CA PRO A 52 -9.47 31.83 -24.28
C PRO A 52 -9.01 31.24 -22.93
N GLU A 53 -9.84 30.38 -22.36
CA GLU A 53 -9.39 29.45 -21.32
C GLU A 53 -8.28 28.60 -21.96
N GLU A 54 -7.05 28.80 -21.51
CA GLU A 54 -5.98 27.83 -21.76
C GLU A 54 -6.38 26.56 -21.03
N GLU A 55 -6.83 25.56 -21.78
CA GLU A 55 -6.84 24.18 -21.33
C GLU A 55 -5.39 23.83 -20.99
N ASN A 56 -5.10 23.84 -19.69
CA ASN A 56 -3.89 23.30 -19.12
C ASN A 56 -3.99 21.77 -19.29
N GLU A 57 -3.56 21.26 -20.45
CA GLU A 57 -3.31 19.84 -20.62
C GLU A 57 -2.15 19.50 -19.68
N GLU A 58 -2.47 18.93 -18.52
CA GLU A 58 -1.46 18.29 -17.68
C GLU A 58 -0.75 17.22 -18.51
N PRO A 59 0.58 17.11 -18.42
CA PRO A 59 1.31 16.11 -19.15
C PRO A 59 0.78 14.74 -18.70
N LYS A 60 0.24 13.96 -19.63
CA LYS A 60 0.07 12.53 -19.41
C LYS A 60 1.47 11.98 -19.16
N GLU A 61 1.74 11.56 -17.93
CA GLU A 61 2.85 10.64 -17.69
C GLU A 61 2.58 9.40 -18.54
N GLU A 62 3.50 9.12 -19.46
CA GLU A 62 3.48 7.87 -20.20
C GLU A 62 4.14 6.85 -19.29
N THR A 63 3.37 5.87 -18.81
CA THR A 63 3.91 4.70 -18.14
C THR A 63 4.92 4.03 -19.08
N PRO A 64 6.10 3.60 -18.57
CA PRO A 64 7.10 2.96 -19.41
C PRO A 64 6.53 1.67 -20.02
N GLU A 65 7.02 1.29 -21.21
CA GLU A 65 6.63 0.01 -21.80
C GLU A 65 7.25 -1.13 -20.96
N PRO A 66 6.50 -2.20 -20.63
CA PRO A 66 7.03 -3.27 -19.79
C PRO A 66 8.17 -4.00 -20.50
N VAL A 67 9.27 -4.23 -19.78
CA VAL A 67 10.45 -4.96 -20.25
C VAL A 67 10.82 -6.17 -19.39
N TYR A 68 10.08 -6.45 -18.32
CA TYR A 68 10.19 -7.68 -17.53
C TYR A 68 8.82 -8.34 -17.33
N THR A 69 8.79 -9.67 -17.20
CA THR A 69 7.59 -10.43 -16.83
C THR A 69 7.89 -11.32 -15.63
N LEU A 70 6.91 -11.50 -14.74
CA LEU A 70 7.04 -12.43 -13.61
C LEU A 70 6.92 -13.89 -14.08
N ASN A 71 7.84 -14.74 -13.62
CA ASN A 71 7.74 -16.18 -13.75
C ASN A 71 6.96 -16.76 -12.56
N GLU A 72 5.70 -17.10 -12.78
CA GLU A 72 4.80 -17.66 -11.76
C GLU A 72 5.27 -18.99 -11.13
N ASN A 73 6.26 -19.68 -11.71
CA ASN A 73 6.73 -20.96 -11.18
C ASN A 73 7.74 -20.80 -10.04
N ASP A 74 8.53 -19.73 -10.06
CA ASP A 74 9.61 -19.50 -9.10
C ASP A 74 9.74 -18.05 -8.61
N TRP A 75 8.87 -17.15 -9.09
CA TRP A 75 8.78 -15.74 -8.70
C TRP A 75 9.99 -14.88 -9.11
N SER A 76 10.81 -15.36 -10.04
CA SER A 76 11.83 -14.54 -10.70
C SER A 76 11.23 -13.68 -11.80
N LEU A 77 11.95 -12.63 -12.21
CA LEU A 77 11.59 -11.75 -13.32
C LEU A 77 12.40 -12.13 -14.56
N GLU A 78 11.73 -12.38 -15.67
CA GLU A 78 12.35 -12.72 -16.95
C GLU A 78 12.37 -11.48 -17.86
N PRO A 79 13.50 -11.17 -18.51
CA PRO A 79 13.58 -10.05 -19.43
C PRO A 79 12.72 -10.32 -20.68
N ILE A 80 12.03 -9.28 -21.14
CA ILE A 80 11.32 -9.23 -22.40
C ILE A 80 12.27 -8.66 -23.46
N ASP A 81 12.35 -9.33 -24.61
CA ASP A 81 13.22 -8.96 -25.73
C ASP A 81 14.72 -8.80 -25.38
N ASP A 82 15.23 -7.56 -25.38
CA ASP A 82 16.66 -7.23 -25.22
C ASP A 82 16.94 -6.52 -23.87
N ALA A 83 16.02 -6.62 -22.89
CA ALA A 83 16.23 -6.12 -21.53
C ALA A 83 17.40 -6.82 -20.83
N GLU A 84 17.95 -6.19 -19.79
CA GLU A 84 19.13 -6.73 -19.10
C GLU A 84 18.81 -8.06 -18.42
N GLU A 85 19.68 -9.05 -18.60
CA GLU A 85 19.44 -10.40 -18.07
C GLU A 85 19.96 -10.50 -16.63
N GLU A 86 21.09 -9.86 -16.34
CA GLU A 86 21.72 -9.83 -15.01
C GLU A 86 21.10 -8.68 -14.19
N ALA A 87 19.82 -8.81 -13.82
CA ALA A 87 19.11 -7.82 -12.99
C ALA A 87 18.36 -8.47 -11.82
N VAL A 88 18.10 -7.70 -10.75
CA VAL A 88 17.32 -8.13 -9.57
C VAL A 88 16.26 -7.10 -9.18
N LEU A 89 15.17 -7.57 -8.58
CA LEU A 89 14.10 -6.74 -8.05
C LEU A 89 14.22 -6.63 -6.52
N ILE A 90 14.20 -5.40 -6.01
CA ILE A 90 14.22 -5.10 -4.57
C ILE A 90 12.79 -4.96 -4.07
N THR A 91 12.43 -5.70 -3.01
CA THR A 91 11.11 -5.60 -2.38
C THR A 91 11.19 -5.57 -0.86
N ILE A 92 10.42 -4.70 -0.24
CA ILE A 92 10.38 -4.46 1.21
C ILE A 92 8.96 -4.74 1.72
N ASP A 93 8.79 -5.79 2.52
CA ASP A 93 7.54 -6.13 3.21
C ASP A 93 7.43 -5.41 4.57
N ASP A 94 6.25 -5.48 5.18
CA ASP A 94 5.93 -4.87 6.47
C ASP A 94 6.12 -3.34 6.51
N ALA A 95 5.90 -2.65 5.38
CA ALA A 95 6.10 -1.20 5.27
C ALA A 95 4.78 -0.39 5.39
N PRO A 96 4.85 0.93 5.62
CA PRO A 96 5.95 1.58 6.33
C PRO A 96 5.93 1.17 7.81
N ASP A 97 7.05 1.08 8.53
CA ASP A 97 7.12 0.95 10.00
C ASP A 97 8.00 2.08 10.56
N GLU A 98 9.28 1.81 10.84
CA GLU A 98 10.20 2.79 11.44
C GLU A 98 11.25 3.29 10.44
N TYR A 99 11.61 2.52 9.40
CA TYR A 99 12.73 2.81 8.51
C TYR A 99 12.37 2.90 7.03
N ALA A 100 11.13 2.61 6.60
CA ALA A 100 10.77 2.56 5.17
C ALA A 100 11.11 3.83 4.40
N VAL A 101 10.90 5.02 4.98
CA VAL A 101 11.28 6.29 4.33
C VAL A 101 12.80 6.45 4.24
N GLU A 102 13.56 6.06 5.27
CA GLU A 102 15.03 6.08 5.22
C GLU A 102 15.59 5.08 4.19
N MET A 103 14.96 3.92 4.08
CA MET A 103 15.28 2.92 3.07
C MET A 103 14.95 3.43 1.66
N ALA A 104 13.81 4.10 1.49
CA ALA A 104 13.43 4.76 0.24
C ALA A 104 14.45 5.84 -0.18
N GLU A 105 14.78 6.75 0.75
CA GLU A 105 15.83 7.76 0.54
C GLU A 105 17.16 7.11 0.10
N THR A 106 17.57 6.02 0.75
CA THR A 106 18.81 5.29 0.42
C THR A 106 18.76 4.69 -0.99
N LEU A 107 17.64 4.09 -1.38
CA LEU A 107 17.48 3.48 -2.70
C LEU A 107 17.44 4.54 -3.81
N ASP A 108 16.72 5.65 -3.61
CA ASP A 108 16.71 6.80 -4.52
C ASP A 108 18.11 7.42 -4.68
N GLU A 109 18.87 7.60 -3.58
CA GLU A 109 20.26 8.08 -3.64
C GLU A 109 21.20 7.16 -4.46
N LEU A 110 20.84 5.89 -4.60
CA LEU A 110 21.56 4.86 -5.37
C LEU A 110 20.96 4.63 -6.76
N ASP A 111 19.97 5.42 -7.19
CA ASP A 111 19.24 5.28 -8.45
C ASP A 111 18.57 3.88 -8.59
N VAL A 112 18.03 3.33 -7.50
CA VAL A 112 17.34 2.02 -7.45
C VAL A 112 15.87 2.20 -7.09
N ALA A 113 14.97 1.68 -7.93
CA ALA A 113 13.55 1.58 -7.61
C ALA A 113 13.21 0.25 -6.93
N ALA A 114 12.18 0.24 -6.08
CA ALA A 114 11.76 -0.92 -5.30
C ALA A 114 10.24 -0.95 -5.12
N ILE A 115 9.72 -2.09 -4.66
CA ILE A 115 8.32 -2.23 -4.25
C ILE A 115 8.25 -2.28 -2.72
N PHE A 116 7.46 -1.39 -2.11
CA PHE A 116 7.15 -1.41 -0.68
C PHE A 116 5.76 -2.00 -0.47
N PHE A 117 5.69 -3.19 0.13
CA PHE A 117 4.44 -3.90 0.41
C PHE A 117 3.85 -3.43 1.74
N ILE A 118 2.69 -2.78 1.64
CA ILE A 118 2.11 -1.99 2.71
C ILE A 118 1.18 -2.80 3.61
N ASN A 119 1.26 -2.59 4.93
CA ASN A 119 0.26 -3.06 5.87
C ASN A 119 -0.57 -1.91 6.47
N HIS A 120 -1.90 -2.08 6.51
CA HIS A 120 -2.79 -1.04 7.02
C HIS A 120 -2.47 -0.59 8.46
N HIS A 121 -2.00 -1.50 9.31
CA HIS A 121 -1.78 -1.17 10.73
C HIS A 121 -0.71 -0.10 10.96
N PHE A 122 0.08 0.24 9.95
CA PHE A 122 1.05 1.33 10.01
C PHE A 122 0.58 2.64 9.40
N ILE A 123 -0.50 2.62 8.62
CA ILE A 123 -1.04 3.80 7.90
C ILE A 123 -2.35 4.29 8.52
N ASN A 124 -2.56 4.01 9.80
CA ASN A 124 -3.81 4.30 10.52
C ASN A 124 -3.85 5.70 11.15
N ASP A 125 -2.81 6.51 10.93
CA ASP A 125 -2.68 7.90 11.36
C ASP A 125 -1.96 8.77 10.32
N GLU A 126 -1.94 10.08 10.56
CA GLU A 126 -1.38 11.07 9.61
C GLU A 126 0.12 10.86 9.35
N GLU A 127 0.87 10.28 10.28
CA GLU A 127 2.31 10.03 10.12
C GLU A 127 2.54 8.86 9.19
N GLY A 128 1.79 7.77 9.35
CA GLY A 128 1.79 6.65 8.40
C GLY A 128 1.37 7.10 6.99
N GLU A 129 0.30 7.89 6.87
CA GLU A 129 -0.16 8.45 5.58
C GLU A 129 0.94 9.27 4.87
N GLU A 130 1.67 10.11 5.61
CA GLU A 130 2.78 10.92 5.09
C GLU A 130 3.92 10.02 4.56
N GLN A 131 4.23 8.92 5.24
CA GLN A 131 5.27 7.98 4.81
C GLN A 131 4.98 7.32 3.45
N LEU A 132 3.72 6.98 3.10
CA LEU A 132 3.44 6.46 1.75
C LEU A 132 3.74 7.50 0.67
N LEU A 133 3.39 8.75 0.93
CA LEU A 133 3.62 9.84 -0.01
C LEU A 133 5.12 10.09 -0.19
N ASP A 134 5.89 10.00 0.90
CA ASP A 134 7.35 10.13 0.84
C ASP A 134 7.98 8.97 0.04
N ILE A 135 7.52 7.73 0.23
CA ILE A 135 7.99 6.57 -0.55
C ILE A 135 7.74 6.78 -2.05
N LEU A 136 6.56 7.29 -2.43
CA LEU A 136 6.24 7.63 -3.82
C LEU A 136 7.08 8.81 -4.34
N GLU A 137 7.33 9.85 -3.52
CA GLU A 137 8.17 10.99 -3.89
C GLU A 137 9.62 10.57 -4.20
N HIS A 138 10.10 9.49 -3.57
CA HIS A 138 11.39 8.85 -3.86
C HIS A 138 11.38 7.90 -5.06
N GLY A 139 10.26 7.80 -5.79
CA GLY A 139 10.18 7.05 -7.05
C GLY A 139 10.08 5.53 -6.87
N HIS A 140 9.46 5.08 -5.77
CA HIS A 140 9.20 3.67 -5.53
C HIS A 140 7.73 3.33 -5.70
N GLU A 141 7.44 2.05 -5.93
CA GLU A 141 6.08 1.56 -6.07
C GLU A 141 5.51 1.04 -4.76
N LEU A 142 4.19 1.18 -4.59
CA LEU A 142 3.47 0.65 -3.44
C LEU A 142 2.76 -0.67 -3.81
N GLY A 143 2.96 -1.69 -2.99
CA GLY A 143 2.24 -2.96 -3.07
C GLY A 143 1.29 -3.17 -1.90
N ASN A 144 0.32 -4.06 -2.05
CA ASN A 144 -0.60 -4.47 -0.99
C ASN A 144 -0.03 -5.68 -0.21
N HIS A 145 0.07 -5.56 1.13
CA HIS A 145 0.45 -6.64 2.04
C HIS A 145 -0.66 -7.03 3.04
N THR A 146 -1.92 -6.75 2.71
CA THR A 146 -3.14 -6.97 3.51
C THR A 146 -3.35 -6.03 4.70
N MET A 147 -4.62 -5.87 5.09
CA MET A 147 -5.06 -5.01 6.18
C MET A 147 -4.47 -5.40 7.54
N THR A 148 -4.51 -6.67 7.93
CA THR A 148 -4.18 -7.10 9.29
C THR A 148 -2.98 -8.03 9.37
N HIS A 149 -2.32 -8.27 8.24
CA HIS A 149 -1.22 -9.24 8.12
C HIS A 149 -1.69 -10.67 8.54
N ALA A 150 -2.95 -10.99 8.22
CA ALA A 150 -3.52 -12.31 8.51
C ALA A 150 -2.92 -13.38 7.60
N ASN A 151 -2.77 -14.61 8.13
CA ASN A 151 -2.51 -15.75 7.26
C ASN A 151 -3.81 -16.07 6.48
N LEU A 152 -3.80 -15.79 5.18
CA LEU A 152 -4.99 -15.90 4.33
C LEU A 152 -5.55 -17.34 4.25
N GLN A 153 -4.74 -18.37 4.56
CA GLN A 153 -5.19 -19.77 4.63
C GLN A 153 -5.98 -20.10 5.90
N GLU A 154 -5.98 -19.21 6.88
CA GLU A 154 -6.64 -19.41 8.19
C GLU A 154 -7.95 -18.62 8.34
N ILE A 155 -8.28 -17.75 7.38
CA ILE A 155 -9.50 -16.93 7.35
C ILE A 155 -10.46 -17.40 6.24
N THR A 156 -11.66 -16.83 6.20
CA THR A 156 -12.68 -17.16 5.20
C THR A 156 -12.44 -16.45 3.87
N GLU A 157 -13.02 -16.96 2.78
CA GLU A 157 -12.92 -16.33 1.46
C GLU A 157 -13.42 -14.88 1.42
N GLU A 158 -14.45 -14.55 2.22
CA GLU A 158 -14.96 -13.18 2.39
C GLU A 158 -13.92 -12.31 3.12
N GLU A 159 -13.33 -12.81 4.21
CA GLU A 159 -12.26 -12.10 4.92
C GLU A 159 -11.00 -11.93 4.05
N VAL A 160 -10.67 -12.86 3.15
CA VAL A 160 -9.56 -12.70 2.19
C VAL A 160 -9.81 -11.53 1.24
N GLU A 161 -11.03 -11.40 0.72
CA GLU A 161 -11.39 -10.28 -0.16
C GLU A 161 -11.32 -8.96 0.60
N ASP A 162 -11.92 -8.89 1.80
CA ASP A 162 -11.87 -7.69 2.66
C ASP A 162 -10.43 -7.28 2.97
N GLU A 163 -9.55 -8.23 3.32
CA GLU A 163 -8.13 -7.97 3.64
C GLU A 163 -7.35 -7.32 2.49
N ILE A 164 -7.72 -7.61 1.25
CA ILE A 164 -7.03 -7.11 0.05
C ILE A 164 -7.69 -5.81 -0.43
N VAL A 165 -9.00 -5.83 -0.67
CA VAL A 165 -9.73 -4.72 -1.28
C VAL A 165 -9.77 -3.50 -0.36
N ASP A 166 -9.98 -3.69 0.96
CA ASP A 166 -10.04 -2.57 1.89
C ASP A 166 -8.68 -1.84 1.97
N LEU A 167 -7.57 -2.57 1.86
CA LEU A 167 -6.24 -1.94 1.85
C LEU A 167 -5.98 -1.22 0.51
N ASN A 168 -6.39 -1.79 -0.63
CA ASN A 168 -6.31 -1.09 -1.91
C ASN A 168 -7.07 0.24 -1.88
N ASP A 169 -8.29 0.23 -1.34
CA ASP A 169 -9.11 1.43 -1.20
C ASP A 169 -8.47 2.47 -0.27
N GLU A 170 -7.80 2.04 0.80
CA GLU A 170 -7.11 2.95 1.71
C GLU A 170 -5.85 3.56 1.09
N ILE A 171 -5.03 2.76 0.39
CA ILE A 171 -3.86 3.26 -0.34
C ILE A 171 -4.32 4.30 -1.38
N GLU A 172 -5.30 3.96 -2.22
CA GLU A 172 -5.86 4.87 -3.24
C GLU A 172 -6.45 6.15 -2.62
N ARG A 173 -7.06 6.06 -1.42
CA ARG A 173 -7.57 7.24 -0.71
C ARG A 173 -6.45 8.19 -0.29
N ILE A 174 -5.30 7.65 0.13
CA ILE A 174 -4.16 8.42 0.65
C ILE A 174 -3.36 9.02 -0.50
N THR A 175 -3.01 8.19 -1.49
CA THR A 175 -2.05 8.52 -2.55
C THR A 175 -2.72 9.00 -3.83
N GLY A 176 -3.97 8.60 -4.06
CA GLY A 176 -4.67 8.78 -5.34
C GLY A 176 -4.39 7.67 -6.35
N GLU A 177 -3.59 6.67 -5.97
CA GLU A 177 -3.12 5.58 -6.83
C GLU A 177 -3.48 4.24 -6.18
N ARG A 178 -4.09 3.35 -6.97
CA ARG A 178 -4.40 1.99 -6.53
C ARG A 178 -3.13 1.14 -6.74
N PRO A 179 -2.71 0.32 -5.78
CA PRO A 179 -1.47 -0.44 -5.91
C PRO A 179 -1.57 -1.48 -7.02
N ASP A 180 -0.50 -1.61 -7.81
CA ASP A 180 -0.41 -2.58 -8.90
C ASP A 180 0.13 -3.95 -8.45
N PHE A 181 0.71 -4.04 -7.25
CA PHE A 181 1.37 -5.26 -6.76
C PHE A 181 0.69 -5.81 -5.52
N PHE A 182 0.71 -7.14 -5.37
CA PHE A 182 0.23 -7.81 -4.16
C PHE A 182 1.21 -8.89 -3.69
N ARG A 183 1.37 -9.00 -2.38
CA ARG A 183 2.07 -10.14 -1.75
C ARG A 183 1.29 -10.57 -0.52
N ALA A 184 0.94 -11.85 -0.43
CA ALA A 184 0.28 -12.37 0.76
C ALA A 184 1.27 -12.50 1.94
N PRO A 185 0.85 -12.16 3.17
CA PRO A 185 1.62 -12.45 4.38
C PRO A 185 2.10 -13.90 4.42
N PHE A 186 3.37 -14.08 4.80
CA PHE A 186 4.03 -15.40 4.89
C PHE A 186 4.11 -16.16 3.55
N GLY A 187 3.83 -15.52 2.41
CA GLY A 187 3.66 -16.17 1.11
C GLY A 187 2.47 -17.13 1.06
N ALA A 188 1.52 -17.00 2.00
CA ALA A 188 0.44 -17.95 2.23
C ALA A 188 -0.81 -17.63 1.39
N ASN A 189 -0.70 -17.80 0.08
CA ASN A 189 -1.80 -17.55 -0.85
C ASN A 189 -2.91 -18.61 -0.81
N THR A 190 -4.09 -18.25 -1.34
CA THR A 190 -5.26 -19.11 -1.53
C THR A 190 -5.81 -18.94 -2.96
N ASP A 191 -6.65 -19.88 -3.43
CA ASP A 191 -7.34 -19.71 -4.72
C ASP A 191 -8.17 -18.42 -4.75
N ARG A 192 -8.76 -18.02 -3.61
CA ARG A 192 -9.53 -16.78 -3.51
C ARG A 192 -8.65 -15.54 -3.56
N SER A 193 -7.48 -15.55 -2.92
CA SER A 193 -6.58 -14.38 -2.97
C SER A 193 -6.11 -14.11 -4.40
N TRP A 194 -5.79 -15.16 -5.17
CA TRP A 194 -5.43 -15.00 -6.59
C TRP A 194 -6.59 -14.47 -7.44
N GLU A 195 -7.82 -14.94 -7.21
CA GLU A 195 -9.00 -14.41 -7.91
C GLU A 195 -9.21 -12.93 -7.62
N VAL A 196 -9.07 -12.50 -6.35
CA VAL A 196 -9.20 -11.09 -5.97
C VAL A 196 -8.07 -10.25 -6.58
N VAL A 197 -6.84 -10.73 -6.60
CA VAL A 197 -5.70 -10.07 -7.25
C VAL A 197 -5.98 -9.84 -8.74
N GLU A 198 -6.48 -10.85 -9.46
CA GLU A 198 -6.88 -10.73 -10.87
C GLU A 198 -8.07 -9.77 -11.04
N GLU A 199 -9.08 -9.82 -10.16
CA GLU A 199 -10.25 -8.94 -10.18
C GLU A 199 -9.90 -7.45 -9.95
N GLU A 200 -8.93 -7.19 -9.08
CA GLU A 200 -8.37 -5.87 -8.75
C GLU A 200 -7.31 -5.40 -9.76
N GLY A 201 -6.90 -6.31 -10.63
CA GLY A 201 -5.96 -6.09 -11.71
C GLY A 201 -4.50 -5.94 -11.30
N MET A 202 -4.15 -6.44 -10.11
CA MET A 202 -2.80 -6.42 -9.56
C MET A 202 -1.96 -7.60 -10.07
N LEU A 203 -0.64 -7.45 -10.05
CA LEU A 203 0.30 -8.55 -10.17
C LEU A 203 0.65 -9.10 -8.77
N GLY A 204 0.16 -10.31 -8.48
CA GLY A 204 0.49 -10.99 -7.24
C GLY A 204 1.80 -11.77 -7.33
N MET A 205 2.67 -11.64 -6.33
CA MET A 205 3.98 -12.30 -6.30
C MET A 205 4.38 -12.79 -4.90
N ASN A 206 5.24 -13.79 -4.86
CA ASN A 206 6.07 -14.06 -3.67
C ASN A 206 7.48 -13.51 -3.92
N TRP A 207 8.52 -14.27 -3.60
CA TRP A 207 9.92 -13.90 -3.73
C TRP A 207 10.77 -15.13 -4.07
N THR A 208 11.98 -14.89 -4.55
CA THR A 208 12.96 -15.95 -4.84
C THR A 208 13.76 -16.33 -3.59
N TYR A 209 14.26 -15.35 -2.85
CA TYR A 209 14.90 -15.53 -1.54
C TYR A 209 14.87 -14.25 -0.68
N GLY A 210 15.19 -14.40 0.60
CA GLY A 210 15.36 -13.35 1.59
C GLY A 210 15.83 -13.97 2.91
N PHE A 211 16.44 -13.18 3.79
CA PHE A 211 17.15 -13.71 4.97
C PHE A 211 17.00 -12.86 6.24
N ASP A 212 16.52 -11.63 6.13
CA ASP A 212 16.52 -10.64 7.21
C ASP A 212 15.56 -10.96 8.38
N TRP A 213 14.73 -12.01 8.25
CA TRP A 213 13.92 -12.57 9.34
C TRP A 213 14.57 -13.72 10.09
N GLU A 214 15.70 -14.26 9.61
CA GLU A 214 16.41 -15.32 10.31
C GLU A 214 17.28 -14.74 11.44
N GLU A 215 17.29 -15.40 12.59
CA GLU A 215 18.06 -14.94 13.76
C GLU A 215 19.57 -14.83 13.48
N GLU A 216 20.08 -15.59 12.50
CA GLU A 216 21.48 -15.53 12.07
C GLU A 216 21.86 -14.24 11.32
N TYR A 217 20.90 -13.52 10.72
CA TYR A 217 21.15 -12.37 9.83
C TYR A 217 20.55 -11.06 10.35
N THR A 218 20.46 -10.90 11.67
CA THR A 218 20.09 -9.62 12.30
C THR A 218 21.29 -8.68 12.52
N GLU A 219 22.48 -9.04 12.03
CA GLU A 219 23.67 -8.19 12.03
C GLU A 219 23.88 -7.67 10.60
N PRO A 220 23.97 -6.36 10.37
CA PRO A 220 23.97 -5.77 9.02
C PRO A 220 25.02 -6.36 8.08
N ASP A 221 26.28 -6.43 8.52
CA ASP A 221 27.39 -7.01 7.73
C ASP A 221 27.09 -8.46 7.29
N ALA A 222 26.48 -9.25 8.19
CA ALA A 222 26.18 -10.66 7.92
C ALA A 222 24.98 -10.82 6.97
N LEU A 223 24.00 -9.92 7.07
CA LEU A 223 22.88 -9.86 6.14
C LEU A 223 23.36 -9.47 4.74
N ALA A 224 24.16 -8.41 4.63
CA ALA A 224 24.71 -7.95 3.36
C ALA A 224 25.52 -9.05 2.65
N GLU A 225 26.46 -9.69 3.37
CA GLU A 225 27.22 -10.82 2.84
C GLU A 225 26.31 -11.97 2.38
N MET A 226 25.29 -12.32 3.16
CA MET A 226 24.38 -13.42 2.84
C MET A 226 23.47 -13.11 1.64
N MET A 227 22.98 -11.88 1.52
CA MET A 227 22.10 -11.47 0.42
C MET A 227 22.81 -11.55 -0.93
N VAL A 228 24.15 -11.43 -0.97
CA VAL A 228 24.93 -11.45 -2.22
C VAL A 228 25.63 -12.80 -2.45
N GLU A 229 26.21 -13.42 -1.42
CA GLU A 229 26.99 -14.66 -1.59
C GLU A 229 26.14 -15.95 -1.61
N THR A 230 24.83 -15.85 -1.46
CA THR A 230 23.91 -17.00 -1.48
C THR A 230 23.94 -17.76 -2.81
N GLU A 231 23.79 -19.10 -2.75
CA GLU A 231 23.59 -19.92 -3.96
C GLU A 231 22.20 -19.70 -4.60
N LEU A 232 21.32 -18.91 -3.97
CA LEU A 232 19.98 -18.56 -4.47
C LEU A 232 19.97 -17.31 -5.36
N LEU A 233 21.04 -16.50 -5.33
CA LEU A 233 21.17 -15.35 -6.21
C LEU A 233 21.24 -15.82 -7.65
N GLN A 234 20.37 -15.26 -8.47
CA GLN A 234 20.22 -15.58 -9.88
C GLN A 234 19.70 -14.36 -10.64
N ASN A 235 19.82 -14.42 -11.97
CA ASN A 235 19.21 -13.46 -12.87
C ASN A 235 17.69 -13.40 -12.65
N GLY A 236 17.17 -12.19 -12.54
CA GLY A 236 15.75 -11.95 -12.26
C GLY A 236 15.36 -12.19 -10.81
N ALA A 237 16.30 -12.30 -9.86
CA ALA A 237 15.93 -12.59 -8.48
C ALA A 237 15.03 -11.49 -7.89
N ASN A 238 13.88 -11.89 -7.36
CA ASN A 238 13.00 -11.05 -6.54
C ASN A 238 13.41 -11.21 -5.08
N LEU A 239 14.01 -10.17 -4.50
CA LEU A 239 14.62 -10.17 -3.18
C LEU A 239 13.62 -9.70 -2.13
N LEU A 240 13.34 -10.55 -1.14
CA LEU A 240 12.53 -10.20 0.02
C LEU A 240 13.39 -9.64 1.15
N MET A 241 13.02 -8.45 1.59
CA MET A 241 13.49 -7.78 2.80
C MET A 241 12.28 -7.18 3.54
N HIS A 242 12.48 -6.65 4.74
CA HIS A 242 11.43 -6.04 5.56
C HIS A 242 11.90 -4.70 6.13
N ASP A 243 10.96 -3.81 6.47
CA ASP A 243 11.26 -2.58 7.20
C ASP A 243 11.76 -2.89 8.62
N ARG A 244 13.09 -2.94 8.79
CA ARG A 244 13.77 -3.26 10.05
C ARG A 244 15.10 -2.54 10.17
N GLU A 245 15.49 -2.21 11.40
CA GLU A 245 16.76 -1.50 11.71
C GLU A 245 17.97 -2.15 11.02
N TRP A 246 18.14 -3.47 11.14
CA TRP A 246 19.31 -4.14 10.55
C TRP A 246 19.24 -4.31 9.04
N THR A 247 18.03 -4.28 8.46
CA THR A 247 17.85 -4.30 7.01
C THR A 247 18.18 -2.93 6.44
N ASN A 248 17.66 -1.85 7.06
CA ASN A 248 18.02 -0.47 6.74
C ASN A 248 19.54 -0.25 6.81
N ASP A 249 20.17 -0.67 7.92
CA ASP A 249 21.61 -0.54 8.13
C ASP A 249 22.45 -1.34 7.11
N ALA A 250 21.90 -2.41 6.51
CA ALA A 250 22.58 -3.24 5.53
C ALA A 250 22.29 -2.85 4.08
N LEU A 251 21.24 -2.06 3.84
CA LEU A 251 20.66 -1.86 2.52
C LEU A 251 21.65 -1.25 1.53
N GLU A 252 22.36 -0.19 1.92
CA GLU A 252 23.38 0.45 1.08
C GLU A 252 24.46 -0.55 0.63
N ASP A 253 24.98 -1.36 1.57
CA ASP A 253 26.01 -2.36 1.28
C ASP A 253 25.47 -3.49 0.39
N ILE A 254 24.22 -3.94 0.60
CA ILE A 254 23.56 -4.94 -0.26
C ILE A 254 23.52 -4.45 -1.71
N ILE A 255 23.04 -3.22 -1.93
CA ILE A 255 22.89 -2.64 -3.26
C ILE A 255 24.25 -2.46 -3.94
N ILE A 256 25.24 -1.91 -3.22
CA ILE A 256 26.60 -1.71 -3.75
C ILE A 256 27.26 -3.05 -4.10
N ASP A 257 27.10 -4.07 -3.27
CA ASP A 257 27.73 -5.37 -3.50
C ASP A 257 27.04 -6.16 -4.63
N LEU A 258 25.73 -6.02 -4.81
CA LEU A 258 25.01 -6.56 -5.98
C LEU A 258 25.49 -5.91 -7.29
N GLU A 259 25.62 -4.58 -7.31
CA GLU A 259 26.17 -3.84 -8.47
C GLU A 259 27.62 -4.29 -8.75
N ALA A 260 28.42 -4.51 -7.70
CA ALA A 260 29.79 -4.99 -7.83
C ALA A 260 29.90 -6.41 -8.40
N GLU A 261 28.92 -7.27 -8.15
CA GLU A 261 28.80 -8.60 -8.77
C GLU A 261 28.23 -8.53 -10.21
N GLY A 262 27.76 -7.36 -10.64
CA GLY A 262 27.34 -7.08 -12.02
C GLY A 262 25.84 -7.12 -12.24
N TYR A 263 25.03 -7.06 -11.17
CA TYR A 263 23.59 -6.98 -11.29
C TYR A 263 23.13 -5.52 -11.49
N ASP A 264 22.28 -5.30 -12.47
CA ASP A 264 21.42 -4.12 -12.57
C ASP A 264 20.16 -4.30 -11.72
N PHE A 265 19.34 -3.25 -11.59
CA PHE A 265 18.12 -3.26 -10.79
C PHE A 265 16.89 -3.11 -11.67
N ILE A 266 15.88 -3.94 -11.41
CA ILE A 266 14.60 -3.93 -12.12
C ILE A 266 13.76 -2.79 -11.58
N ASP A 267 13.37 -1.86 -12.46
CA ASP A 267 12.36 -0.85 -12.16
C ASP A 267 10.97 -1.53 -12.11
N PRO A 268 10.26 -1.47 -10.98
CA PRO A 268 8.94 -2.07 -10.89
C PRO A 268 7.94 -1.53 -11.92
N ALA A 269 8.06 -0.26 -12.34
CA ALA A 269 7.18 0.33 -13.35
C ALA A 269 7.35 -0.31 -14.74
N GLU A 270 8.46 -1.03 -14.97
CA GLU A 270 8.75 -1.76 -16.20
C GLU A 270 8.33 -3.25 -16.16
N ILE A 271 7.60 -3.68 -15.13
CA ILE A 271 7.08 -5.04 -15.01
C ILE A 271 5.72 -5.17 -15.70
N GLU A 272 5.56 -6.18 -16.55
CA GLU A 272 4.29 -6.52 -17.20
C GLU A 272 3.22 -6.86 -16.16
N LEU A 273 2.12 -6.11 -16.17
CA LEU A 273 0.92 -6.37 -15.37
C LEU A 273 -0.05 -7.25 -16.16
N GLU A 274 -0.85 -8.08 -15.47
CA GLU A 274 -1.73 -9.08 -16.11
C GLU A 274 -2.80 -8.50 -17.05
N ASN A 275 -3.03 -7.19 -17.05
CA ASN A 275 -4.16 -6.53 -17.71
C ASN A 275 -3.83 -5.63 -18.91
N GLU A 276 -2.59 -5.63 -19.41
CA GLU A 276 -2.17 -4.83 -20.58
C GLU A 276 -2.22 -5.56 -21.94
#